data_AF-M5IQ16-F1
#
_entry.id   AF-M5IQ16-F1
#
_cell.length_a   1.000
_cell.length_b   1.000
_cell.length_c   1.000
_cell.angle_alpha   90.00
_cell.angle_beta   90.00
_cell.angle_gamma   90.00
#
_symmetry.space_group_name_H-M   'P 1'
#
loop_
_entity.id
_entity.type
_entity.pdbx_description
1 polymer ?
#
loop_
_entity_poly.entity_id
_entity_poly.type
_entity_poly.pdbx_seq_one_letter_code
_entity_poly.pdbx_strand_id
1 'polypeptide(L)' 'MSPDEFGLDFYETLILRGLGIALVVRQGLNGAVFECDSLVLQTFCKRFKIDFLWMFEVSKRYVAIMSKQD' A
#
# COMPACT_ATOMS: atom_id res chain seq x y z
N MET A 1 -16.31 -13.51 -2.88
CA MET A 1 -16.15 -13.21 -1.46
C MET A 1 -16.30 -11.71 -1.29
N SER A 2 -17.22 -11.25 -0.43
CA SER A 2 -17.46 -9.81 -0.22
C SER A 2 -16.51 -9.25 0.85
N PRO A 3 -16.14 -7.96 0.77
CA PRO A 3 -15.28 -7.32 1.78
C PRO A 3 -15.79 -7.44 3.23
N ASP A 4 -17.09 -7.68 3.42
CA ASP A 4 -17.70 -7.92 4.74
C ASP A 4 -17.24 -9.23 5.38
N GLU A 5 -16.76 -10.19 4.58
CA GLU A 5 -16.24 -11.48 5.07
C GLU A 5 -14.85 -11.36 5.71
N PHE A 6 -14.18 -10.19 5.62
CA PHE A 6 -12.85 -9.93 6.19
C PHE A 6 -12.84 -8.99 7.40
N GLY A 7 -13.98 -8.41 7.80
CA GLY A 7 -14.10 -7.62 9.03
C GLY A 7 -13.15 -6.42 9.12
N LEU A 8 -12.77 -5.83 7.99
CA LEU A 8 -11.90 -4.66 7.97
C LEU A 8 -12.70 -3.42 8.37
N ASP A 9 -12.23 -2.71 9.38
CA ASP A 9 -12.84 -1.43 9.72
C ASP A 9 -12.69 -0.42 8.56
N PHE A 10 -13.43 0.69 8.61
CA PHE A 10 -13.38 1.70 7.56
C PHE A 10 -11.96 2.27 7.34
N TYR A 11 -11.18 2.42 8.42
CA TYR A 11 -9.82 2.94 8.35
C TYR A 11 -8.84 1.92 7.78
N GLU A 12 -8.92 0.66 8.18
CA GLU A 12 -8.15 -0.46 7.65
C GLU A 12 -8.40 -0.64 6.16
N THR A 13 -9.67 -0.58 5.75
CA THR A 13 -10.06 -0.61 4.33
C THR A 13 -9.44 0.56 3.57
N LEU A 14 -9.47 1.76 4.15
CA LEU A 14 -8.91 2.96 3.54
C LEU A 14 -7.39 2.86 3.39
N ILE A 15 -6.69 2.36 4.41
CA ILE A 15 -5.24 2.11 4.40
C ILE A 15 -4.90 1.08 3.31
N LEU A 16 -5.56 -0.07 3.29
CA LEU A 16 -5.33 -1.11 2.27
C LEU A 16 -5.57 -0.60 0.86
N ARG A 17 -6.58 0.26 0.68
CA ARG A 17 -6.85 0.90 -0.62
C ARG A 17 -5.73 1.87 -1.00
N GLY A 18 -5.23 2.66 -0.06
CA GLY A 18 -4.06 3.53 -0.24
C GLY A 18 -2.80 2.75 -0.60
N LEU A 19 -2.57 1.60 0.03
CA LEU A 19 -1.49 0.68 -0.29
C LEU A 19 -1.65 0.11 -1.71
N GLY A 20 -2.84 -0.39 -2.05
CA GLY A 20 -3.10 -0.99 -3.36
C GLY A 20 -2.92 -0.04 -4.53
N ILE A 21 -3.27 1.24 -4.38
CA ILE A 21 -3.07 2.24 -5.45
C ILE A 21 -1.63 2.72 -5.56
N ALA A 22 -0.88 2.74 -4.45
CA ALA A 22 0.50 3.21 -4.43
C ALA A 22 1.49 2.07 -4.74
N LEU A 23 1.06 0.82 -4.66
CA LEU A 23 1.87 -0.34 -4.97
C LEU A 23 2.08 -0.44 -6.49
N VAL A 24 3.33 -0.39 -6.91
CA VAL A 24 3.74 -0.58 -8.29
C VAL A 24 4.59 -1.84 -8.36
N VAL A 25 4.24 -2.75 -9.27
CA VAL A 25 5.09 -3.89 -9.59
C VAL A 25 5.99 -3.50 -10.76
N ARG A 26 7.29 -3.42 -10.52
CA ARG A 26 8.28 -3.21 -11.58
C ARG A 26 8.92 -4.54 -11.94
N GLN A 27 8.73 -5.01 -13.17
CA GLN A 27 9.48 -6.15 -13.69
C GLN A 27 10.86 -5.68 -14.14
N GLY A 28 11.90 -6.23 -13.53
CA GLY A 28 13.29 -6.05 -13.94
C GLY A 28 13.93 -7.36 -14.41
N LEU A 29 15.17 -7.28 -14.88
CA LEU A 29 15.96 -8.45 -15.33
C LEU A 29 16.14 -9.54 -14.24
N ASN A 30 15.97 -9.18 -12.95
CA ASN A 30 16.10 -10.08 -11.80
C ASN A 30 14.75 -10.45 -11.15
N GLY A 31 13.62 -10.25 -11.85
CA GLY A 31 12.28 -10.57 -11.34
C GLY A 31 11.43 -9.33 -11.04
N ALA A 32 10.24 -9.56 -10.48
CA ALA A 32 9.32 -8.51 -10.08
C ALA A 32 9.74 -7.87 -8.75
N VAL A 33 9.90 -6.54 -8.73
CA VAL A 33 10.16 -5.76 -7.52
C VAL A 33 8.90 -4.96 -7.20
N PHE A 34 8.39 -5.12 -5.98
CA PHE A 34 7.34 -4.26 -5.45
C PHE A 34 7.94 -2.93 -5.00
N GLU A 35 7.42 -1.82 -5.52
CA GLU A 35 7.77 -0.46 -5.13
C GLU A 35 6.52 0.30 -4.64
N CYS A 36 6.73 1.30 -3.79
CA CYS A 36 5.68 2.22 -3.37
C CYS A 36 5.86 3.57 -4.08
N ASP A 37 4.90 3.97 -4.91
CA ASP A 37 4.85 5.29 -5.52
C ASP A 37 4.48 6.34 -4.45
N SER A 38 5.49 7.10 -4.04
CA SER A 38 5.36 8.11 -2.99
C SER A 38 4.47 9.29 -3.39
N LEU A 39 4.37 9.62 -4.69
CA LEU A 39 3.53 10.71 -5.18
C LEU A 39 2.05 10.34 -5.13
N VAL A 40 1.72 9.11 -5.54
CA VAL A 40 0.37 8.56 -5.43
C VAL A 40 -0.05 8.47 -3.97
N LEU A 41 0.83 7.94 -3.11
CA LEU A 41 0.57 7.84 -1.68
C LEU A 41 0.38 9.21 -1.03
N GLN A 42 1.18 10.20 -1.39
CA GLN A 42 1.06 11.56 -0.86
C GLN A 42 -0.27 12.22 -1.29
N THR A 43 -0.70 12.02 -2.54
CA THR A 43 -1.97 12.52 -3.04
C THR A 43 -3.16 11.89 -2.31
N PHE A 44 -3.09 10.58 -2.07
CA PHE A 44 -4.07 9.85 -1.27
C PHE A 44 -4.13 10.37 0.17
N CYS A 45 -2.97 10.50 0.83
CA CYS A 45 -2.88 10.99 2.20
C CYS A 45 -3.50 12.40 2.33
N LYS A 46 -3.23 13.31 1.37
CA LYS A 46 -3.86 14.63 1.33
C LYS A 46 -5.39 14.55 1.19
N ARG A 47 -5.90 13.68 0.30
CA ARG A 47 -7.34 13.54 0.05
C ARG A 47 -8.11 13.09 1.29
N PHE A 48 -7.52 12.19 2.06
CA PHE A 48 -8.16 11.56 3.22
C PHE A 48 -7.67 12.08 4.57
N LYS A 49 -6.82 13.12 4.57
CA LYS A 49 -6.24 13.74 5.78
C LYS A 49 -5.51 12.72 6.66
N ILE A 50 -4.74 11.82 6.03
CA ILE A 50 -3.88 10.84 6.68
C ILE A 50 -2.47 11.42 6.76
N ASP A 51 -1.75 11.14 7.86
CA ASP A 51 -0.35 11.50 7.96
C ASP A 51 0.50 10.71 6.96
N PHE A 52 1.19 11.43 6.07
CA PHE A 52 1.96 10.82 4.99
C PHE A 52 3.16 10.02 5.50
N LEU A 53 3.87 10.50 6.52
CA LEU A 53 5.07 9.82 7.03
C LEU A 53 4.70 8.49 7.68
N TRP A 54 3.64 8.49 8.48
CA TRP A 54 3.07 7.29 9.06
C TRP A 54 2.64 6.29 7.99
N MET A 55 1.86 6.73 7.00
CA MET A 55 1.39 5.87 5.92
C MET A 55 2.55 5.31 5.08
N PHE A 56 3.57 6.11 4.80
CA PHE A 56 4.75 5.70 4.03
C PHE A 56 5.56 4.62 4.76
N GLU A 57 5.73 4.74 6.08
CA GLU A 57 6.40 3.71 6.87
C GLU A 57 5.59 2.40 6.94
N VAL A 58 4.26 2.48 7.02
CA VAL A 58 3.38 1.30 6.90
C VAL A 58 3.55 0.65 5.52
N SER A 59 3.52 1.43 4.45
CA SER A 59 3.69 0.94 3.07
C SER A 59 5.02 0.22 2.85
N LYS A 60 6.13 0.79 3.36
CA LYS A 60 7.45 0.15 3.27
C LYS A 60 7.49 -1.21 3.93
N ARG A 61 6.90 -1.34 5.13
CA ARG A 61 6.85 -2.61 5.86
C ARG A 61 6.01 -3.64 5.10
N TYR A 62 4.88 -3.21 4.57
CA TYR A 62 4.01 -4.06 3.74
C TYR A 62 4.75 -4.59 2.50
N VAL A 63 5.41 -3.70 1.74
CA VAL A 63 6.23 -4.07 0.58
C VAL A 63 7.34 -5.05 0.96
N ALA A 64 8.06 -4.80 2.06
CA ALA A 64 9.13 -5.67 2.53
C ALA A 64 8.65 -7.08 2.94
N ILE A 65 7.40 -7.22 3.41
CA ILE A 65 6.80 -8.53 3.69
C ILE A 65 6.44 -9.24 2.38
N MET A 66 5.81 -8.53 1.45
CA MET A 66 5.44 -9.08 0.14
C MET A 66 6.68 -9.60 -0.61
N SER A 67 7.77 -8.83 -0.62
CA SER A 67 9.02 -9.22 -1.30
C SER A 67 9.78 -10.37 -0.62
N LYS A 68 9.35 -10.86 0.55
CA LYS A 68 9.90 -12.06 1.21
C LYS A 68 9.07 -13.32 0.97
N GLN A 69 7.89 -13.18 0.37
CA GLN A 69 6.99 -14.30 0.08
C GLN A 69 7.21 -14.91 -1.32
N ASP A 70 8.08 -14.31 -2.13
CA ASP A 70 8.66 -14.88 -3.37
C ASP A 70 9.98 -15.60 -3.08
#